data_AF-A0A1G3VHK3-F1
#
_entry.id   AF-A0A1G3VHK3-F1
#
_cell.length_a   1.000
_cell.length_b   1.000
_cell.length_c   1.000
_cell.angle_alpha   90.00
_cell.angle_beta   90.00
_cell.angle_gamma   90.00
#
_symmetry.space_group_name_H-M   'P 1'
#
loop_
_entity.id
_entity.type
_entity.pdbx_description
1 polymer ?
#
loop_
_entity_poly.entity_id
_entity_poly.type
_entity_poly.pdbx_seq_one_letter_code
_entity_poly.pdbx_strand_id
1 'polypeptide(L)'
;MKKVMVTVMALLVAALLATAALAFGPGRGPGYGPCGRGDFGGFGELNLTADQKTKLSELRDAQFKEIKPLQEQMFTQRDALRKLWLESNPDQGKITAAQ
;
A
#
# COMPACT_ATOMS: atom_id res chain seq x y z
N MET A 1 35.74 -38.29 -3.00
CA MET A 1 36.14 -36.88 -2.76
C MET A 1 35.54 -35.90 -3.76
N LYS A 2 35.78 -36.03 -5.08
CA LYS A 2 35.22 -35.10 -6.08
C LYS A 2 33.68 -34.99 -6.06
N LYS A 3 32.96 -36.12 -5.96
CA LYS A 3 31.48 -36.13 -5.87
C LYS A 3 30.96 -35.46 -4.60
N VAL A 4 31.63 -35.67 -3.47
CA VAL A 4 31.30 -35.05 -2.18
C VAL A 4 31.53 -33.54 -2.23
N MET A 5 32.62 -33.11 -2.87
CA MET A 5 32.94 -31.69 -3.03
C MET A 5 31.91 -30.98 -3.93
N VAL A 6 31.46 -31.64 -5.01
CA VAL A 6 30.42 -31.11 -5.90
C VAL A 6 29.08 -31.00 -5.19
N THR A 7 28.69 -32.00 -4.38
CA THR A 7 27.43 -31.94 -3.61
C THR A 7 27.46 -30.85 -2.54
N VAL A 8 28.59 -30.67 -1.87
CA VAL A 8 28.75 -29.60 -0.86
C VAL A 8 28.67 -28.22 -1.51
N MET A 9 29.30 -28.04 -2.68
CA MET A 9 29.21 -26.78 -3.41
C MET A 9 27.80 -26.49 -3.92
N ALA A 10 27.09 -27.49 -4.42
CA ALA A 10 25.70 -27.32 -4.86
C ALA A 10 24.78 -26.90 -3.70
N LEU A 11 24.97 -27.48 -2.50
CA LEU A 11 24.23 -27.10 -1.30
C LEU A 11 24.54 -25.68 -0.84
N LEU A 12 25.81 -25.26 -0.93
CA LEU A 12 26.25 -23.90 -0.60
C LEU A 12 25.63 -22.85 -1.53
N VAL A 13 25.61 -23.12 -2.84
CA VAL A 13 24.98 -22.22 -3.82
C VAL A 13 23.46 -22.15 -3.60
N ALA A 14 22.80 -23.27 -3.33
CA ALA A 14 21.37 -23.28 -3.00
C ALA A 14 21.05 -22.48 -1.73
N ALA A 15 21.89 -22.62 -0.68
CA ALA A 15 21.73 -21.86 0.56
C ALA A 15 21.94 -20.35 0.36
N LEU A 16 22.91 -19.94 -0.45
CA LEU A 16 23.15 -18.54 -0.79
C LEU A 16 21.98 -17.92 -1.56
N LEU A 17 21.43 -18.64 -2.54
CA LEU A 17 20.30 -18.16 -3.33
C LEU A 17 18.98 -18.11 -2.53
N ALA A 18 18.82 -18.92 -1.48
CA ALA A 18 17.63 -18.92 -0.64
C ALA A 18 17.49 -17.67 0.26
N THR A 19 18.55 -16.87 0.42
CA THR A 19 18.54 -15.66 1.27
C THR A 19 17.53 -14.60 0.78
N ALA A 20 17.28 -14.51 -0.53
CA ALA A 20 16.31 -13.57 -1.10
C ALA A 20 14.85 -13.90 -0.72
N ALA A 21 14.52 -15.17 -0.46
CA ALA A 21 13.19 -15.58 -0.02
C ALA A 21 12.90 -15.15 1.43
N LEU A 22 13.94 -14.93 2.24
CA LEU A 22 13.83 -14.48 3.63
C LEU A 22 13.86 -12.95 3.77
N ALA A 23 14.10 -12.21 2.69
CA ALA A 23 14.05 -10.74 2.69
C ALA A 23 12.63 -10.18 2.87
N PHE A 24 11.61 -11.04 2.85
CA PHE A 24 10.24 -10.68 3.22
C PHE A 24 10.11 -10.61 4.75
N GLY A 25 10.69 -9.57 5.34
CA GLY A 25 10.51 -9.26 6.76
C GLY A 25 9.06 -8.89 7.08
N PRO A 26 8.64 -8.96 8.35
CA PRO A 26 7.31 -8.55 8.78
C PRO A 26 7.05 -7.12 8.29
N GLY A 27 6.06 -6.99 7.43
CA GLY A 27 5.81 -5.78 6.66
C GLY A 27 5.53 -4.54 7.52
N ARG A 28 5.65 -3.40 6.82
CA ARG A 28 5.54 -1.99 7.27
C ARG A 28 6.70 -1.51 8.14
N GLY A 29 7.55 -0.70 7.51
CA GLY A 29 8.61 0.05 8.19
C GLY A 29 8.09 1.03 9.26
N PRO A 30 9.01 1.62 10.05
CA PRO A 30 8.74 2.34 11.30
C PRO A 30 7.92 3.65 11.18
N GLY A 31 7.44 4.00 9.98
CA GLY A 31 6.58 5.16 9.74
C GLY A 31 5.08 4.86 9.79
N TYR A 32 4.68 3.59 9.86
CA TYR A 32 3.29 3.24 10.11
C TYR A 32 3.11 3.12 11.62
N GLY A 33 2.82 4.24 12.27
CA GLY A 33 2.28 4.24 13.63
C GLY A 33 1.08 3.30 13.72
N PRO A 34 0.65 2.91 14.93
CA PRO A 34 -0.51 2.05 15.10
C PRO A 34 -1.76 2.77 14.61
N CYS A 35 -2.02 2.73 13.30
CA CYS A 35 -3.34 2.93 12.76
C CYS A 35 -4.12 1.72 13.29
N GLY A 36 -4.78 1.89 14.44
CA GLY A 36 -5.50 0.81 15.07
C GLY A 36 -6.38 0.13 14.04
N ARG A 37 -6.37 -1.20 14.04
CA ARG A 37 -7.21 -1.97 13.11
C ARG A 37 -8.66 -1.82 13.54
N GLY A 38 -9.54 -1.62 12.57
CA GLY A 38 -10.98 -1.55 12.78
C GLY A 38 -11.51 -0.14 12.94
N ASP A 39 -12.83 -0.07 13.06
CA ASP A 39 -13.56 1.20 13.16
C ASP A 39 -13.14 1.92 14.43
N PHE A 40 -12.73 3.19 14.29
CA PHE A 40 -12.18 4.01 15.37
C PHE A 40 -10.83 3.58 15.96
N GLY A 41 -10.05 2.74 15.29
CA GLY A 41 -8.76 2.28 15.81
C GLY A 41 -7.74 3.40 16.10
N GLY A 42 -7.84 4.55 15.42
CA GLY A 42 -7.05 5.75 15.71
C GLY A 42 -7.60 6.64 16.84
N PHE A 43 -8.79 6.33 17.35
CA PHE A 43 -9.48 7.05 18.43
C PHE A 43 -9.60 6.20 19.71
N GLY A 44 -8.86 5.09 19.80
CA GLY A 44 -8.95 4.13 20.91
C GLY A 44 -8.70 4.77 22.29
N GLU A 45 -7.93 5.85 22.35
CA GLU A 45 -7.61 6.59 23.58
C GLU A 45 -8.73 7.54 24.04
N LEU A 46 -9.71 7.85 23.17
CA LEU A 46 -10.75 8.85 23.45
C LEU A 46 -11.92 8.31 24.30
N ASN A 47 -11.91 7.02 24.69
CA ASN A 47 -12.94 6.37 25.53
C ASN A 47 -14.38 6.70 25.10
N LEU A 48 -14.64 6.73 23.78
CA LEU A 48 -15.93 7.13 23.22
C LEU A 48 -17.06 6.17 23.65
N THR A 49 -18.20 6.75 24.02
CA THR A 49 -19.42 5.98 24.29
C THR A 49 -19.97 5.33 23.02
N ALA A 50 -20.88 4.36 23.16
CA ALA A 50 -21.54 3.73 22.01
C ALA A 50 -22.26 4.76 21.13
N ASP A 51 -23.02 5.67 21.74
CA ASP A 51 -23.75 6.72 21.02
C ASP A 51 -22.83 7.68 20.26
N GLN A 52 -21.68 8.01 20.83
CA GLN A 52 -20.68 8.87 20.16
C GLN A 52 -20.08 8.18 18.94
N LYS A 53 -19.77 6.88 19.05
CA LYS A 53 -19.28 6.09 17.91
C LYS A 53 -20.31 6.03 16.79
N THR A 54 -21.59 5.79 17.13
CA THR A 54 -22.68 5.77 16.14
C THR A 54 -22.78 7.10 15.38
N LYS A 55 -22.80 8.24 16.10
CA LYS A 55 -22.85 9.57 15.47
C LYS A 55 -21.64 9.84 14.58
N LEU A 56 -20.45 9.45 15.00
CA LEU A 56 -19.25 9.62 14.17
C LEU A 56 -19.28 8.74 12.91
N SER A 57 -19.80 7.51 13.00
CA SER A 57 -19.98 6.67 11.82
C SER A 57 -20.99 7.28 10.85
N GLU A 58 -22.12 7.80 11.34
CA GLU A 58 -23.11 8.48 10.50
C GLU A 58 -22.52 9.72 9.79
N LEU A 59 -21.77 10.56 10.52
CA LEU A 59 -21.07 11.71 9.95
C LEU A 59 -20.07 11.29 8.87
N ARG A 60 -19.30 10.22 9.14
CA ARG A 60 -18.33 9.69 8.18
C ARG A 60 -19.02 9.15 6.93
N ASP A 61 -20.12 8.41 7.08
CA ASP A 61 -20.86 7.86 5.96
C ASP A 61 -21.51 8.95 5.11
N ALA A 62 -22.05 10.00 5.74
CA ALA A 62 -22.57 11.17 5.05
C ALA A 62 -21.46 11.88 4.26
N GLN A 63 -20.32 12.15 4.90
CA GLN A 63 -19.15 12.75 4.25
C GLN A 63 -18.67 11.89 3.07
N PHE A 64 -18.58 10.57 3.24
CA PHE A 64 -18.15 9.67 2.16
C PHE A 64 -19.11 9.68 0.98
N LYS A 65 -20.41 9.74 1.21
CA LYS A 65 -21.40 9.89 0.13
C LYS A 65 -21.23 11.23 -0.59
N GLU A 66 -21.02 12.31 0.16
CA GLU A 66 -20.84 13.66 -0.39
C GLU A 66 -19.57 13.76 -1.25
N ILE A 67 -18.44 13.21 -0.80
CA ILE A 67 -17.16 13.31 -1.51
C ILE A 67 -16.97 12.22 -2.57
N LYS A 68 -17.86 11.22 -2.67
CA LYS A 68 -17.72 10.12 -3.63
C LYS A 68 -17.54 10.60 -5.08
N PRO A 69 -18.29 11.59 -5.59
CA PRO A 69 -18.08 12.10 -6.95
C PRO A 69 -16.69 12.71 -7.13
N LEU A 70 -16.16 13.41 -6.12
CA LEU A 70 -14.81 13.97 -6.17
C LEU A 70 -13.75 12.85 -6.17
N GLN A 71 -13.94 11.80 -5.38
CA GLN A 71 -13.06 10.62 -5.42
C GLN A 71 -13.03 9.97 -6.80
N GLU A 72 -14.20 9.79 -7.43
CA GLU A 72 -14.32 9.23 -8.78
C GLU A 72 -13.62 10.11 -9.84
N GLN A 73 -13.73 11.44 -9.72
CA GLN A 73 -13.00 12.38 -10.57
C GLN A 73 -11.48 12.24 -10.38
N MET A 74 -10.99 12.23 -9.14
CA MET A 74 -9.57 12.04 -8.83
C MET A 74 -9.04 10.70 -9.36
N PHE A 75 -9.81 9.62 -9.22
CA PHE A 75 -9.42 8.31 -9.75
C PHE A 75 -9.29 8.34 -11.27
N THR A 76 -10.26 8.94 -11.95
CA THR A 76 -10.26 9.09 -13.40
C THR A 76 -9.07 9.90 -13.90
N GLN A 77 -8.79 11.05 -13.27
CA GLN A 77 -7.63 11.88 -13.58
C GLN A 77 -6.31 11.13 -13.35
N ARG A 78 -6.18 10.43 -12.22
CA ARG A 78 -4.98 9.63 -11.92
C ARG A 78 -4.75 8.53 -12.94
N ASP A 79 -5.82 7.87 -13.40
CA ASP A 79 -5.72 6.83 -14.41
C ASP A 79 -5.36 7.39 -15.79
N ALA A 80 -5.91 8.56 -16.16
CA ALA A 80 -5.51 9.27 -17.38
C ALA A 80 -4.03 9.67 -17.35
N LEU A 81 -3.58 10.26 -16.23
CA LEU A 81 -2.18 10.63 -16.04
C LEU A 81 -1.27 9.41 -16.07
N ARG A 82 -1.67 8.30 -15.42
CA ARG A 82 -0.92 7.03 -15.46
C ARG A 82 -0.76 6.51 -16.89
N LYS A 83 -1.80 6.59 -17.73
CA LYS A 83 -1.71 6.16 -19.14
C LYS A 83 -0.65 6.96 -19.90
N LEU A 84 -0.61 8.28 -19.74
CA LEU A 84 0.39 9.15 -20.37
C LEU A 84 1.82 8.80 -19.94
N TRP A 85 2.02 8.50 -18.66
CA TRP A 85 3.33 8.07 -18.13
C TRP A 85 3.78 6.69 -18.62
N LEU A 86 2.85 5.82 -19.04
CA LEU A 86 3.12 4.46 -19.48
C LEU A 86 3.28 4.32 -21.01
N GLU A 87 3.16 5.42 -21.76
CA GLU A 87 3.45 5.42 -23.20
C GLU A 87 4.94 5.09 -23.45
N SER A 88 5.25 4.43 -24.58
CA SER A 88 6.64 4.07 -24.91
C SER A 88 7.58 5.27 -25.04
N ASN A 89 7.03 6.44 -25.35
CA ASN A 89 7.73 7.72 -25.36
C ASN A 89 6.84 8.81 -24.73
N PRO A 90 6.89 8.99 -23.40
CA PRO A 90 6.02 9.91 -22.68
C PRO A 90 6.20 11.37 -23.13
N ASP A 91 5.09 12.06 -23.39
CA ASP A 91 5.09 13.48 -23.78
C ASP A 91 4.92 14.38 -22.54
N GLN A 92 5.97 15.13 -22.21
CA GLN A 92 5.99 16.02 -21.04
C GLN A 92 4.90 17.11 -21.11
N GLY A 93 4.60 17.64 -22.29
CA GLY A 93 3.58 18.67 -22.48
C GLY A 93 2.19 18.13 -22.19
N LYS A 94 1.87 16.93 -22.69
CA LYS A 94 0.60 16.25 -22.40
C LYS A 94 0.46 15.88 -20.93
N ILE A 95 1.53 15.40 -20.30
CA ILE A 95 1.54 15.05 -18.88
C ILE A 95 1.28 16.28 -18.00
N THR A 96 1.97 17.39 -18.26
CA THR A 96 1.83 18.62 -17.48
C THR A 96 0.45 19.24 -17.64
N ALA A 97 -0.14 19.17 -18.84
CA ALA A 97 -1.49 19.65 -19.09
C ALA A 97 -2.60 18.80 -18.42
N ALA A 98 -2.27 17.56 -18.02
CA ALA A 98 -3.20 16.63 -17.38
C ALA A 98 -3.07 16.59 -15.83
N GLN A 99 -2.17 17.39 -15.26
CA GLN A 99 -1.98 17.55 -13.81
C GLN A 99 -2.92 18.58 -13.20
#